data_AF-A0A416XGZ0-F1
#
_entry.id   AF-A0A416XGZ0-F1
#
_cell.length_a   1.000
_cell.length_b   1.000
_cell.length_c   1.000
_cell.angle_alpha   90.00
_cell.angle_beta   90.00
_cell.angle_gamma   90.00
#
_symmetry.space_group_name_H-M   'P 1'
#
loop_
_entity.id
_entity.type
_entity.pdbx_description
1 polymer ?
#
loop_
_entity_poly.entity_id
_entity_poly.type
_entity_poly.pdbx_seq_one_letter_code
_entity_poly.pdbx_strand_id
1 'polypeptide(L)'
;MNYIQSDFERIYKLYYPKMFGFAKNYVLANEDAENIVQDVFLVLWEKKDELEITYTLTTYLFTLVKNRCLNFLRHKLIEEEYNIQMKEELGFKLYALESLDYSYQSETELQEVVKRALDTLPERCREIFIKSRIEGLKYKEISEELGISVNTVENQIVTALKKLRVELKDYLPLLLFLVK
;
A
#
# COMPACT_ATOMS: atom_id res chain seq x y z
N MET A 1 -8.38 -30.17 -3.80
CA MET A 1 -8.34 -29.56 -2.46
C MET A 1 -7.08 -28.74 -2.18
N ASN A 2 -5.87 -29.13 -2.62
CA ASN A 2 -4.61 -28.43 -2.26
C ASN A 2 -4.27 -27.14 -3.02
N TYR A 3 -4.94 -26.82 -4.13
CA TYR A 3 -4.62 -25.64 -4.96
C TYR A 3 -5.20 -24.32 -4.41
N ILE A 4 -6.38 -24.34 -3.80
CA ILE A 4 -7.05 -23.12 -3.29
C ILE A 4 -6.31 -22.55 -2.06
N GLN A 5 -5.66 -23.43 -1.29
CA GLN A 5 -4.89 -23.03 -0.11
C GLN A 5 -3.56 -22.35 -0.49
N SER A 6 -2.92 -22.77 -1.59
CA SER A 6 -1.68 -22.16 -2.06
C SER A 6 -1.89 -20.76 -2.65
N ASP A 7 -3.04 -20.51 -3.29
CA ASP A 7 -3.33 -19.21 -3.90
C ASP A 7 -3.65 -18.13 -2.87
N PHE A 8 -4.44 -18.47 -1.85
CA PHE A 8 -4.71 -17.55 -0.74
C PHE A 8 -3.46 -17.25 0.09
N GLU A 9 -2.62 -18.25 0.37
CA GLU A 9 -1.37 -18.03 1.10
C GLU A 9 -0.46 -17.03 0.37
N ARG A 10 -0.38 -17.14 -0.96
CA ARG A 10 0.37 -16.19 -1.79
C ARG A 10 -0.23 -14.79 -1.74
N ILE A 11 -1.55 -14.67 -1.83
CA ILE A 11 -2.27 -13.39 -1.69
C ILE A 11 -1.98 -12.78 -0.31
N TYR A 12 -2.14 -13.56 0.76
CA TYR A 12 -1.90 -13.13 2.13
C TYR A 12 -0.47 -12.61 2.31
N LYS A 13 0.54 -13.40 1.92
CA LYS A 13 1.95 -13.00 2.00
C LYS A 13 2.26 -11.73 1.21
N LEU A 14 1.60 -11.53 0.06
CA LEU A 14 1.83 -10.39 -0.82
C LEU A 14 1.15 -9.10 -0.33
N TYR A 15 -0.04 -9.22 0.26
CA TYR A 15 -0.90 -8.08 0.58
C TYR A 15 -0.94 -7.72 2.07
N TYR A 16 -0.76 -8.69 2.97
CA TYR A 16 -0.81 -8.44 4.42
C TYR A 16 0.15 -7.32 4.87
N PRO A 17 1.45 -7.33 4.51
CA PRO A 17 2.37 -6.29 4.96
C PRO A 17 1.95 -4.88 4.48
N LYS A 18 1.31 -4.79 3.32
CA LYS A 18 0.84 -3.53 2.73
C LYS A 18 -0.41 -3.02 3.42
N MET A 19 -1.37 -3.92 3.66
CA MET A 19 -2.59 -3.59 4.39
C MET A 19 -2.27 -3.19 5.83
N PHE A 20 -1.34 -3.90 6.47
CA PHE A 20 -0.87 -3.57 7.81
C PHE A 20 -0.17 -2.22 7.85
N GLY A 21 0.78 -1.98 6.94
CA GLY A 21 1.48 -0.69 6.83
C GLY A 21 0.50 0.46 6.57
N PHE A 22 -0.53 0.23 5.76
CA PHE A 22 -1.59 1.20 5.54
C PHE A 22 -2.38 1.49 6.82
N ALA A 23 -2.98 0.47 7.44
CA ALA A 23 -3.80 0.62 8.63
C ALA A 23 -3.05 1.29 9.78
N LYS A 24 -1.78 0.91 9.99
CA LYS A 24 -0.89 1.43 11.03
C LYS A 24 -0.70 2.95 10.96
N ASN A 25 -0.78 3.58 9.79
CA ASN A 25 -0.66 5.04 9.70
C ASN A 25 -1.86 5.77 10.33
N TYR A 26 -3.02 5.11 10.40
CA TYR A 26 -4.28 5.71 10.83
C TYR A 26 -4.70 5.29 12.22
N VAL A 27 -4.54 4.02 12.60
CA VAL A 27 -4.89 3.56 13.95
C VAL A 27 -3.85 3.95 15.00
N LEU A 28 -4.19 3.75 16.28
CA LEU A 28 -3.37 4.19 17.41
C LEU A 28 -2.28 3.18 17.78
N ALA A 29 -2.61 1.89 17.78
CA ALA A 29 -1.68 0.82 18.14
C ALA A 29 -1.43 -0.14 16.97
N ASN A 30 -0.27 -0.82 16.98
CA ASN A 30 0.02 -1.82 15.94
C ASN A 30 -0.97 -2.98 16.02
N GLU A 31 -1.36 -3.37 17.22
CA GLU A 31 -2.31 -4.44 17.51
C GLU A 31 -3.68 -4.16 16.86
N ASP A 32 -4.14 -2.89 16.86
CA ASP A 32 -5.36 -2.49 16.17
C ASP A 32 -5.25 -2.68 14.66
N ALA A 33 -4.08 -2.37 14.08
CA ALA A 33 -3.83 -2.56 12.66
C ALA A 33 -3.77 -4.04 12.30
N GLU A 34 -3.13 -4.87 13.14
CA GLU A 34 -3.09 -6.33 12.93
C GLU A 34 -4.51 -6.92 12.95
N ASN A 35 -5.30 -6.58 13.96
CA ASN A 35 -6.69 -7.06 14.09
C ASN A 35 -7.53 -6.68 12.88
N ILE A 36 -7.50 -5.40 12.47
CA ILE A 36 -8.25 -4.93 11.29
C ILE A 36 -7.86 -5.71 10.04
N VAL A 37 -6.57 -5.92 9.82
CA VAL A 37 -6.09 -6.59 8.61
C VAL A 37 -6.41 -8.08 8.66
N GLN A 38 -6.25 -8.74 9.80
CA GLN A 38 -6.65 -10.13 9.99
C GLN A 38 -8.14 -10.34 9.71
N ASP A 39 -9.00 -9.47 10.23
CA ASP A 39 -10.45 -9.51 9.98
C ASP A 39 -10.77 -9.37 8.48
N VAL A 40 -10.06 -8.48 7.77
CA VAL A 40 -10.24 -8.31 6.32
C VAL A 40 -9.85 -9.58 5.55
N PHE A 41 -8.72 -10.20 5.90
CA PHE A 41 -8.30 -11.45 5.25
C PHE A 41 -9.19 -12.64 5.63
N LEU A 42 -9.77 -12.66 6.83
CA LEU A 42 -10.76 -13.65 7.23
C LEU A 42 -12.02 -13.54 6.36
N VAL A 43 -12.55 -12.33 6.20
CA VAL A 43 -13.70 -12.07 5.31
C VAL A 43 -13.37 -12.43 3.86
N LEU A 44 -12.16 -12.13 3.38
CA LEU A 44 -11.72 -12.52 2.05
C LEU A 44 -11.70 -14.04 1.89
N TRP A 45 -11.22 -14.77 2.89
CA TRP A 45 -11.18 -16.24 2.87
C TRP A 45 -12.58 -16.85 2.87
N GLU A 46 -13.49 -16.32 3.69
CA GLU A 46 -14.89 -16.77 3.75
C GLU A 46 -15.63 -16.54 2.42
N LYS A 47 -15.34 -15.43 1.74
CA LYS A 47 -16.01 -15.03 0.50
C LYS A 47 -15.29 -15.44 -0.79
N LYS A 48 -14.19 -16.19 -0.69
CA LYS A 48 -13.32 -16.51 -1.84
C LYS A 48 -14.04 -17.20 -3.01
N ASP A 49 -15.10 -17.96 -2.71
CA ASP A 49 -15.87 -18.72 -3.70
C ASP A 49 -17.02 -17.90 -4.31
N GLU A 50 -17.35 -16.75 -3.71
CA GLU A 50 -18.45 -15.84 -4.11
C GLU A 50 -17.94 -14.53 -4.75
N LEU A 51 -16.62 -14.29 -4.67
CA LEU A 51 -16.01 -13.05 -5.13
C LEU A 51 -15.88 -13.03 -6.65
N GLU A 52 -16.92 -12.52 -7.33
CA GLU A 52 -16.76 -11.92 -8.65
C GLU A 52 -16.05 -10.57 -8.49
N ILE A 53 -14.71 -10.61 -8.49
CA ILE A 53 -13.92 -9.38 -8.35
C ILE A 53 -14.01 -8.60 -9.67
N THR A 54 -14.95 -7.66 -9.75
CA THR A 54 -15.09 -6.69 -10.85
C THR A 54 -14.05 -5.58 -10.80
N TYR A 55 -13.33 -5.45 -9.69
CA TYR A 55 -12.22 -4.53 -9.45
C TYR A 55 -10.88 -5.28 -9.35
N THR A 56 -9.75 -4.59 -9.21
CA THR A 56 -8.52 -5.29 -8.80
C THR A 56 -8.64 -5.73 -7.35
N LEU A 57 -8.10 -6.92 -7.03
CA LEU A 57 -7.99 -7.41 -5.64
C LEU A 57 -7.31 -6.37 -4.73
N THR A 58 -6.37 -5.60 -5.28
CA THR A 58 -5.71 -4.48 -4.60
C THR A 58 -6.72 -3.41 -4.16
N THR A 59 -7.49 -2.84 -5.09
CA THR A 59 -8.47 -1.79 -4.79
C THR A 59 -9.52 -2.29 -3.80
N TYR A 60 -9.94 -3.55 -3.96
CA TYR A 60 -10.88 -4.19 -3.05
C TYR A 60 -10.34 -4.24 -1.60
N LEU A 61 -9.12 -4.76 -1.42
CA LEU A 61 -8.51 -4.88 -0.10
C LEU A 61 -8.27 -3.53 0.58
N PHE A 62 -7.76 -2.54 -0.15
CA PHE A 62 -7.58 -1.20 0.41
C PHE A 62 -8.90 -0.54 0.80
N THR A 63 -9.95 -0.71 -0.01
CA THR A 63 -11.28 -0.22 0.32
C THR A 63 -11.81 -0.86 1.61
N LEU A 64 -11.67 -2.18 1.75
CA LEU A 64 -12.09 -2.89 2.96
C LEU A 64 -11.31 -2.41 4.19
N VAL A 65 -9.98 -2.34 4.11
CA VAL A 65 -9.13 -1.91 5.23
C VAL A 65 -9.41 -0.45 5.59
N LYS A 66 -9.54 0.45 4.60
CA LYS A 66 -9.94 1.85 4.84
C LYS A 66 -11.26 1.90 5.59
N ASN A 67 -12.28 1.18 5.14
CA ASN A 67 -13.60 1.21 5.76
C ASN A 67 -13.54 0.72 7.23
N ARG A 68 -12.74 -0.31 7.50
CA ARG A 68 -12.51 -0.78 8.87
C ARG A 68 -11.76 0.23 9.73
N CYS A 69 -10.71 0.88 9.21
CA CYS A 69 -10.01 1.95 9.90
C CYS A 69 -10.91 3.17 10.17
N LEU A 70 -11.76 3.57 9.22
CA LEU A 70 -12.74 4.65 9.39
C LEU A 70 -13.71 4.32 10.53
N ASN A 71 -14.26 3.10 10.54
CA ASN A 71 -15.16 2.66 11.60
C ASN A 71 -14.45 2.66 12.96
N PHE A 72 -13.23 2.11 13.02
CA PHE A 72 -12.41 2.13 14.23
C PHE A 72 -12.19 3.55 14.76
N LEU A 73 -11.77 4.48 13.90
CA LEU A 73 -11.51 5.87 14.29
C LEU A 73 -12.78 6.58 14.78
N ARG A 74 -13.92 6.37 14.11
CA ARG A 74 -15.22 6.91 14.55
C ARG A 74 -15.60 6.39 15.93
N HIS A 75 -15.44 5.09 16.17
CA HIS A 75 -15.69 4.50 17.48
C HIS A 75 -14.77 5.08 18.56
N LYS A 76 -13.45 5.16 18.29
CA LYS A 76 -12.49 5.73 19.24
C LYS A 76 -12.74 7.20 19.54
N LEU A 77 -13.14 7.99 18.55
CA LEU A 77 -13.47 9.40 18.75
C LEU A 77 -14.70 9.60 19.66
N ILE A 78 -15.64 8.65 19.65
CA ILE A 78 -16.81 8.66 20.54
C ILE A 78 -16.41 8.20 21.95
N GLU A 79 -15.55 7.18 22.07
CA GLU A 79 -15.05 6.69 23.37
C GLU A 79 -14.19 7.74 24.09
N GLU A 80 -13.45 8.57 23.34
CA GLU A 80 -12.53 9.55 23.89
C GLU A 80 -13.24 10.87 24.25
N GLU A 81 -13.91 10.87 25.39
CA GLU A 81 -14.73 12.00 25.86
C GLU A 81 -13.90 13.12 26.53
N TYR A 82 -12.82 12.76 27.24
CA TYR A 82 -12.13 13.67 28.16
C TYR A 82 -10.71 14.06 27.75
N ASN A 83 -10.06 13.33 26.83
CA ASN A 83 -8.72 13.68 26.36
C ASN A 83 -8.77 14.50 25.06
N ILE A 84 -8.73 15.83 25.21
CA ILE A 84 -8.80 16.78 24.09
C ILE A 84 -7.70 16.54 23.06
N GLN A 85 -6.46 16.31 23.51
CA GLN A 85 -5.32 16.11 22.62
C GLN A 85 -5.47 14.82 21.79
N MET A 86 -5.90 13.72 22.43
CA MET A 86 -6.16 12.46 21.72
C MET A 86 -7.33 12.61 20.74
N LYS A 87 -8.37 13.34 21.12
CA LYS A 87 -9.53 13.61 20.27
C LYS A 87 -9.16 14.41 19.02
N GLU A 88 -8.30 15.42 19.17
CA GLU A 88 -7.76 16.18 18.03
C GLU A 88 -6.94 15.28 17.09
N GLU A 89 -6.02 14.47 17.63
CA GLU A 89 -5.22 13.54 16.83
C GLU A 89 -6.10 12.55 16.05
N LEU A 90 -7.07 11.93 16.71
CA LEU A 90 -8.05 11.03 16.09
C LEU A 90 -8.87 11.75 15.01
N GLY A 91 -9.29 12.99 15.26
CA GLY A 91 -10.01 13.83 14.30
C GLY A 91 -9.18 14.11 13.05
N PHE A 92 -7.90 14.44 13.20
CA PHE A 92 -6.99 14.64 12.06
C PHE A 92 -6.80 13.36 11.24
N LYS A 93 -6.56 12.22 11.90
CA LYS A 93 -6.42 10.91 11.25
C LYS A 93 -7.69 10.52 10.51
N LEU A 94 -8.87 10.75 11.09
CA LEU A 94 -10.16 10.48 10.47
C LEU A 94 -10.36 11.34 9.22
N TYR A 95 -10.18 12.66 9.32
CA TYR A 95 -10.29 13.58 8.19
C TYR A 95 -9.31 13.22 7.06
N ALA A 96 -8.06 12.91 7.39
CA ALA A 96 -7.05 12.49 6.42
C ALA A 96 -7.43 11.17 5.71
N LEU A 97 -8.08 10.24 6.41
CA LEU A 97 -8.54 8.98 5.82
C LEU A 97 -9.81 9.14 4.99
N GLU A 98 -10.73 10.02 5.40
CA GLU A 98 -11.96 10.31 4.66
C GLU A 98 -11.67 11.02 3.34
N SER A 99 -10.75 11.99 3.36
CA SER A 99 -10.30 12.73 2.18
C SER A 99 -9.46 11.90 1.21
N LEU A 100 -8.94 10.76 1.65
CA LEU A 100 -8.16 9.85 0.81
C LEU A 100 -9.10 9.10 -0.14
N ASP A 101 -9.23 9.55 -1.38
CA ASP A 101 -10.11 8.90 -2.34
C ASP A 101 -9.48 7.60 -2.88
N TYR A 102 -10.22 6.50 -2.72
CA TYR A 102 -9.86 5.20 -3.28
C TYR A 102 -10.74 4.82 -4.46
N SER A 103 -11.57 5.75 -4.96
CA SER A 103 -12.44 5.57 -6.12
C SER A 103 -11.67 5.51 -7.45
N TYR A 104 -10.53 4.80 -7.51
CA TYR A 104 -9.93 4.44 -8.79
C TYR A 104 -10.83 3.40 -9.43
N GLN A 105 -11.56 3.83 -10.47
CA GLN A 105 -12.65 3.07 -11.07
C GLN A 105 -12.14 1.95 -11.98
N SER A 106 -10.82 1.85 -12.23
CA SER A 106 -10.25 0.69 -12.92
C SER A 106 -8.76 0.47 -12.61
N GLU A 107 -8.31 -0.77 -12.82
CA GLU A 107 -6.87 -1.14 -12.86
C GLU A 107 -6.08 -0.24 -13.82
N THR A 108 -6.72 0.14 -14.92
CA THR A 108 -6.16 0.96 -15.99
C THR A 108 -5.78 2.35 -15.50
N GLU A 109 -6.64 3.02 -14.74
CA GLU A 109 -6.35 4.35 -14.19
C GLU A 109 -5.17 4.31 -13.22
N LEU A 110 -5.10 3.27 -12.39
CA LEU A 110 -4.01 3.09 -11.44
C LEU A 110 -2.68 2.83 -12.16
N GLN A 111 -2.68 1.98 -13.19
CA GLN A 111 -1.51 1.74 -14.03
C GLN A 111 -1.07 2.99 -14.77
N GLU A 112 -1.99 3.81 -15.28
CA GLU A 112 -1.69 5.08 -15.94
C GLU A 112 -1.07 6.09 -14.98
N VAL A 113 -1.54 6.16 -13.73
CA VAL A 113 -0.94 7.02 -12.70
C VAL A 113 0.48 6.57 -12.39
N VAL A 114 0.70 5.27 -12.14
CA VAL A 114 2.04 4.73 -11.89
C VAL A 114 2.96 4.97 -13.08
N LYS A 115 2.48 4.73 -14.29
CA LYS A 115 3.24 4.98 -15.52
C LYS A 115 3.63 6.45 -15.64
N ARG A 116 2.69 7.38 -15.48
CA ARG A 116 2.96 8.82 -15.51
C ARG A 116 4.00 9.22 -14.45
N ALA A 117 3.89 8.68 -13.24
CA ALA A 117 4.86 8.94 -12.18
C ALA A 117 6.26 8.39 -12.53
N LEU A 118 6.35 7.18 -13.08
CA LEU A 118 7.61 6.62 -13.57
C LEU A 118 8.21 7.43 -14.72
N ASP A 119 7.39 7.98 -15.61
CA ASP A 119 7.83 8.81 -16.73
C ASP A 119 8.45 10.14 -16.28
N THR A 120 8.18 10.61 -15.04
CA THR A 120 8.86 11.78 -14.45
C THR A 120 10.30 11.50 -13.99
N LEU A 121 10.69 10.22 -13.91
CA LEU A 121 12.03 9.82 -13.51
C LEU A 121 13.01 9.97 -14.69
N PRO A 122 14.25 10.43 -14.45
CA PRO A 122 15.30 10.35 -15.45
C PRO A 122 15.47 8.90 -15.92
N GLU A 123 15.76 8.70 -17.19
CA GLU A 123 15.79 7.38 -17.84
C GLU A 123 16.56 6.32 -17.04
N ARG A 124 17.79 6.64 -16.62
CA ARG A 124 18.64 5.73 -15.83
C ARG A 124 18.08 5.42 -14.44
N CYS A 125 17.42 6.40 -13.81
CA CYS A 125 16.78 6.24 -12.52
C CYS A 125 15.55 5.33 -12.63
N ARG A 126 14.74 5.51 -13.69
CA ARG A 126 13.59 4.67 -14.02
C ARG A 126 13.99 3.23 -14.28
N GLU A 127 15.01 3.02 -15.12
CA GLU A 127 15.53 1.69 -15.46
C GLU A 127 15.97 0.92 -14.20
N ILE A 128 16.79 1.54 -13.36
CA ILE A 128 17.25 0.96 -12.09
C ILE A 128 16.08 0.63 -11.16
N PHE A 129 15.09 1.52 -11.09
CA PHE A 129 13.90 1.30 -10.28
C PHE A 129 13.08 0.11 -10.75
N ILE A 130 12.84 0.00 -12.07
CA ILE A 130 12.10 -1.12 -12.68
C ILE A 130 12.82 -2.44 -12.41
N LYS A 131 14.12 -2.51 -12.68
CA LYS A 131 14.94 -3.70 -12.43
C LYS A 131 14.87 -4.17 -10.98
N SER A 132 14.89 -3.24 -10.03
CA SER A 132 14.82 -3.58 -8.62
C SER A 132 13.41 -3.96 -8.15
N ARG A 133 12.40 -3.17 -8.51
CA ARG A 133 11.06 -3.27 -7.90
C ARG A 133 10.08 -4.12 -8.69
N ILE A 134 10.24 -4.17 -10.01
CA ILE A 134 9.38 -4.95 -10.91
C ILE A 134 10.03 -6.29 -11.24
N GLU A 135 11.29 -6.27 -11.68
CA GLU A 135 12.01 -7.51 -12.05
C GLU A 135 12.58 -8.25 -10.83
N GLY A 136 12.71 -7.56 -9.68
CA GLY A 136 13.12 -8.17 -8.42
C GLY A 136 14.62 -8.41 -8.27
N LEU A 137 15.45 -7.78 -9.12
CA LEU A 137 16.90 -7.92 -9.08
C LEU A 137 17.48 -7.26 -7.82
N LYS A 138 18.50 -7.89 -7.24
CA LYS A 138 19.29 -7.35 -6.13
C LYS A 138 20.19 -6.23 -6.65
N TYR A 139 20.53 -5.28 -5.77
CA TYR A 139 21.36 -4.13 -6.16
C TYR A 139 22.71 -4.53 -6.75
N LYS A 140 23.28 -5.65 -6.29
CA LYS A 140 24.51 -6.22 -6.85
C LYS A 140 24.33 -6.70 -8.29
N GLU A 141 23.23 -7.38 -8.60
CA GLU A 141 22.92 -7.87 -9.95
C GLU A 141 22.72 -6.70 -10.92
N ILE A 142 22.01 -5.65 -10.47
CA ILE A 142 21.81 -4.42 -11.25
C ILE A 142 23.14 -3.69 -11.48
N SER A 143 24.00 -3.62 -10.45
CA SER A 143 25.33 -3.02 -10.53
C SER A 143 26.21 -3.71 -11.57
N GLU A 144 26.22 -5.05 -11.57
CA GLU A 144 26.97 -5.87 -12.53
C GLU A 144 26.41 -5.73 -13.95
N GLU A 145 25.09 -5.77 -14.12
CA GLU A 145 24.44 -5.64 -15.43
C GLU A 145 24.68 -4.26 -16.06
N LEU A 146 24.61 -3.20 -15.25
CA LEU A 146 24.66 -1.81 -15.72
C LEU A 146 26.07 -1.20 -15.71
N GLY A 147 27.07 -1.94 -15.20
CA GLY A 147 28.46 -1.47 -15.09
C GLY A 147 28.65 -0.27 -14.16
N ILE A 148 27.82 -0.15 -13.11
CA ILE A 148 27.85 0.96 -12.13
C ILE A 148 28.09 0.43 -10.73
N SER A 149 28.45 1.28 -9.76
CA SER A 149 28.62 0.84 -8.37
C SER A 149 27.29 0.53 -7.68
N VAL A 150 27.28 -0.39 -6.71
CA VAL A 150 26.11 -0.67 -5.86
C VAL A 150 25.62 0.60 -5.16
N ASN A 151 26.52 1.47 -4.69
CA ASN A 151 26.16 2.77 -4.11
C ASN A 151 25.42 3.67 -5.12
N THR A 152 25.79 3.61 -6.40
CA THR A 152 25.08 4.33 -7.46
C THR A 152 23.66 3.78 -7.61
N VAL A 153 23.47 2.47 -7.58
CA VAL A 153 22.14 1.83 -7.60
C VAL A 153 21.30 2.32 -6.42
N GLU A 154 21.84 2.26 -5.20
CA GLU A 154 21.14 2.74 -3.99
C GLU A 154 20.73 4.21 -4.09
N ASN A 155 21.64 5.09 -4.49
CA ASN A 155 21.36 6.52 -4.64
C ASN A 155 20.27 6.79 -5.68
N GLN A 156 20.26 6.03 -6.77
CA GLN A 156 19.22 6.12 -7.80
C GLN A 156 17.86 5.63 -7.29
N ILE A 157 17.82 4.56 -6.50
CA ILE A 157 16.59 4.09 -5.85
C ILE A 157 16.05 5.13 -4.87
N VAL A 158 16.90 5.70 -4.02
CA VAL A 158 16.50 6.76 -3.08
C VAL A 158 15.95 7.97 -3.84
N THR A 159 16.57 8.35 -4.95
CA THR A 159 16.12 9.45 -5.81
C THR A 159 14.76 9.15 -6.44
N ALA A 160 14.56 7.94 -6.96
CA ALA A 160 13.29 7.49 -7.50
C ALA A 160 12.18 7.57 -6.45
N LEU A 161 12.42 7.00 -5.26
CA LEU A 161 11.44 6.98 -4.18
C LEU A 161 11.05 8.39 -3.71
N LYS A 162 12.01 9.32 -3.62
CA LYS A 162 11.71 10.72 -3.27
C LYS A 162 10.79 11.38 -4.29
N LYS A 163 11.07 11.20 -5.59
CA LYS A 163 10.24 11.77 -6.66
C LYS A 163 8.85 11.14 -6.70
N LEU A 164 8.79 9.81 -6.71
CA LEU A 164 7.53 9.07 -6.75
C LEU A 164 6.66 9.39 -5.54
N ARG A 165 7.25 9.63 -4.35
CA ARG A 165 6.49 10.06 -3.16
C ARG A 165 5.76 11.38 -3.37
N VAL A 166 6.33 12.32 -4.12
CA VAL A 166 5.70 13.60 -4.42
C VAL A 166 4.61 13.44 -5.48
N GLU A 167 4.92 12.71 -6.57
CA GLU A 167 3.98 12.48 -7.68
C GLU A 167 2.77 11.62 -7.27
N LEU A 168 2.98 10.66 -6.37
CA LEU A 168 1.96 9.73 -5.88
C LEU A 168 1.45 10.12 -4.49
N LYS A 169 1.61 11.36 -4.05
CA LYS A 169 1.20 11.80 -2.69
C LYS A 169 -0.30 11.62 -2.44
N ASP A 170 -1.12 11.82 -3.47
CA ASP A 170 -2.58 11.64 -3.41
C ASP A 170 -2.95 10.17 -3.63
N TYR A 171 -1.96 9.34 -3.94
CA TYR A 171 -2.02 7.91 -4.20
C TYR A 171 -1.13 7.15 -3.22
N LEU A 172 -1.06 7.60 -1.95
CA LEU A 172 -0.39 6.94 -0.81
C LEU A 172 -0.43 5.40 -0.78
N PRO A 173 -1.51 4.72 -1.22
CA PRO A 173 -1.57 3.26 -1.27
C PRO A 173 -0.57 2.65 -2.25
N LEU A 174 -0.30 3.32 -3.38
CA LEU A 174 0.68 2.90 -4.38
C LEU A 174 2.11 3.02 -3.85
N LEU A 175 2.39 4.03 -3.02
CA LEU A 175 3.71 4.19 -2.42
C LEU A 175 4.09 3.02 -1.51
N LEU A 176 3.11 2.38 -0.87
CA LEU A 176 3.32 1.17 -0.06
C LEU A 176 3.71 -0.06 -0.91
N PHE A 177 3.46 -0.08 -2.23
CA PHE A 177 3.99 -1.11 -3.12
C PHE A 177 5.44 -0.86 -3.54
N LEU A 178 5.87 0.41 -3.55
CA LEU A 178 7.17 0.83 -4.05
C LEU A 178 8.26 0.82 -2.96
N VAL A 179 7.85 1.04 -1.71
CA VAL A 179 8.71 0.97 -0.53
C VAL A 179 8.68 -0.45 0.02
N LYS A 180 9.48 -1.33 -0.59
CA LYS A 180 10.04 -2.53 0.06
C LYS A 180 11.37 -2.18 0.70
#